data_AF-A0A661CHW7-F1
#
_entry.id   AF-A0A661CHW7-F1
#
_cell.length_a   1.000
_cell.length_b   1.000
_cell.length_c   1.000
_cell.angle_alpha   90.00
_cell.angle_beta   90.00
_cell.angle_gamma   90.00
#
_symmetry.space_group_name_H-M   'P 1'
#
loop_
_entity.id
_entity.type
_entity.pdbx_description
1 polymer ?
#
loop_
_entity_poly.entity_id
_entity_poly.type
_entity_poly.pdbx_seq_one_letter_code
_entity_poly.pdbx_strand_id
1 'polypeptide(L)'
;MNKVGAPERITQNRVVRLFQDELGYTYLGNWQYRENNSNIEAELLSAYLNRKDDSQTQINKAIYELKTTANNYHDSLYTANKNVYHLLRYGVKVNGFERL
;
A
#
# COMPACT_ATOMS: atom_id res chain seq x y z
N MET A 1 31.69 20.03 -12.05
CA MET A 1 30.74 19.66 -13.13
C MET A 1 29.70 18.72 -12.53
N ASN A 2 28.46 19.18 -12.33
CA ASN A 2 27.36 18.33 -11.88
C ASN A 2 26.99 17.38 -13.03
N LYS A 3 27.28 16.08 -12.88
CA LYS A 3 26.74 15.06 -13.78
C LYS A 3 25.23 15.00 -13.56
N VAL A 4 24.48 15.78 -14.32
CA VAL A 4 23.07 15.51 -14.57
C VAL A 4 23.01 14.09 -15.11
N GLY A 5 22.36 13.17 -14.39
CA GLY A 5 22.34 11.74 -14.72
C GLY A 5 23.19 10.83 -13.84
N ALA A 6 23.33 11.10 -12.54
CA ALA A 6 23.63 10.00 -11.60
C ALA A 6 22.63 8.87 -11.89
N PRO A 7 23.06 7.60 -12.09
CA PRO A 7 22.15 6.52 -12.41
C PRO A 7 21.00 6.54 -11.41
N GLU A 8 19.76 6.63 -11.90
CA GLU A 8 18.55 6.68 -11.08
C GLU A 8 18.59 5.57 -10.01
N ARG A 9 19.16 4.42 -10.37
CA ARG A 9 19.39 3.28 -9.48
C ARG A 9 20.24 3.59 -8.24
N ILE A 10 21.25 4.44 -8.33
CA ILE A 10 22.04 4.87 -7.17
C ILE A 10 21.16 5.66 -6.21
N THR A 11 20.32 6.56 -6.73
CA THR A 11 19.37 7.33 -5.93
C THR A 11 18.31 6.42 -5.30
N GLN A 12 17.72 5.50 -6.07
CA GLN A 12 16.79 4.48 -5.55
C GLN A 12 17.43 3.67 -4.41
N ASN A 13 18.67 3.20 -4.57
CA ASN A 13 19.38 2.43 -3.54
C ASN A 13 19.66 3.24 -2.27
N ARG A 14 19.82 4.57 -2.38
CA ARG A 14 19.95 5.45 -1.21
C ARG A 14 18.60 5.60 -0.48
N VAL A 15 17.51 5.78 -1.22
CA VAL A 15 16.16 5.84 -0.63
C VAL A 15 15.81 4.52 0.05
N VAL A 16 16.07 3.38 -0.59
CA VAL A 16 15.82 2.06 0.00
C VAL A 16 16.58 1.89 1.32
N ARG A 17 17.87 2.25 1.38
CA ARG A 17 18.66 2.22 2.62
C ARG A 17 18.10 3.15 3.69
N LEU A 18 17.70 4.38 3.34
CA LEU A 18 17.08 5.29 4.30
C LEU A 18 15.83 4.66 4.94
N PHE A 19 14.95 4.05 4.15
CA PHE A 19 13.74 3.42 4.67
C PHE A 19 14.05 2.18 5.52
N GLN A 20 15.02 1.35 5.13
CA GLN A 20 15.40 0.16 5.89
C GLN A 20 16.16 0.50 7.18
N ASP A 21 17.28 1.21 7.04
CA ASP A 21 18.30 1.34 8.07
C ASP A 21 17.89 2.39 9.12
N GLU A 22 17.27 3.49 8.69
CA GLU A 22 16.93 4.62 9.57
C GLU A 22 15.47 4.58 10.03
N LEU A 23 14.55 4.17 9.14
CA LEU A 23 13.11 4.19 9.43
C LEU A 23 12.53 2.81 9.80
N GLY A 24 13.33 1.74 9.70
CA GLY A 24 12.94 0.39 10.11
C GLY A 24 11.91 -0.30 9.21
N TYR A 25 11.74 0.17 7.97
CA TYR A 25 10.83 -0.47 7.03
C TYR A 25 11.40 -1.77 6.49
N THR A 26 10.55 -2.79 6.39
CA THR A 26 10.92 -4.04 5.72
C THR A 26 10.96 -3.83 4.21
N TYR A 27 12.09 -4.11 3.59
CA TYR A 27 12.21 -4.11 2.13
C TYR A 27 11.74 -5.42 1.53
N LEU A 28 10.74 -5.33 0.66
CA LEU A 28 10.11 -6.48 0.03
C LEU A 28 10.80 -6.93 -1.27
N GLY A 29 11.90 -6.26 -1.65
CA GLY A 29 12.63 -6.51 -2.89
C GLY A 29 12.22 -5.58 -4.03
N ASN A 30 12.80 -5.83 -5.22
CA ASN A 30 12.45 -5.11 -6.45
C ASN A 30 11.43 -5.91 -7.26
N TRP A 31 10.20 -5.42 -7.36
CA TRP A 31 9.10 -6.13 -8.03
C TRP A 31 8.81 -5.67 -9.45
N GLN A 32 9.70 -4.90 -10.09
CA GLN A 32 9.46 -4.34 -11.43
C GLN A 32 9.13 -5.39 -12.52
N TYR A 33 9.61 -6.63 -12.36
CA TYR A 33 9.37 -7.73 -13.29
C TYR A 33 8.54 -8.87 -12.70
N ARG A 34 7.94 -8.65 -11.52
CA ARG A 34 7.11 -9.67 -10.87
C ARG A 34 5.80 -9.80 -11.64
N GLU A 35 5.42 -11.03 -11.97
CA GLU A 35 4.11 -11.30 -12.56
C GLU A 35 2.98 -10.90 -11.60
N ASN A 36 1.84 -10.47 -12.14
CA ASN A 36 0.68 -10.02 -11.37
C ASN A 36 1.00 -8.90 -10.36
N ASN A 37 1.90 -7.98 -10.72
CA ASN A 37 2.26 -6.86 -9.86
C ASN A 37 1.03 -6.01 -9.52
N SER A 38 0.84 -5.72 -8.25
CA SER A 38 -0.31 -4.99 -7.74
C SER A 38 0.12 -3.85 -6.83
N ASN A 39 -0.73 -2.84 -6.71
CA ASN A 39 -0.59 -1.79 -5.71
C ASN A 39 -1.05 -2.25 -4.31
N ILE A 40 -1.82 -3.34 -4.22
CA ILE A 40 -2.37 -3.87 -2.96
C ILE A 40 -2.01 -5.35 -2.82
N GLU A 41 -1.04 -5.61 -1.95
CA GLU A 41 -0.62 -6.97 -1.58
C GLU A 41 -1.53 -7.54 -0.49
N ALA A 42 -2.59 -8.24 -0.91
CA ALA A 42 -3.63 -8.72 0.00
C ALA A 42 -3.11 -9.66 1.10
N GLU A 43 -2.11 -10.50 0.79
CA GLU A 43 -1.53 -11.43 1.76
C GLU A 43 -0.76 -10.70 2.86
N LEU A 44 0.07 -9.73 2.47
CA LEU A 44 0.83 -8.90 3.42
C LEU A 44 -0.11 -8.04 4.28
N LEU A 45 -1.14 -7.46 3.68
CA LEU A 45 -2.15 -6.68 4.39
C LEU A 45 -2.94 -7.56 5.36
N SER A 46 -3.39 -8.75 4.92
CA SER A 46 -4.08 -9.71 5.79
C SER A 46 -3.21 -10.13 6.96
N ALA A 47 -1.93 -10.45 6.72
CA ALA A 47 -0.99 -10.81 7.77
C ALA A 47 -0.77 -9.66 8.78
N TYR A 48 -0.72 -8.41 8.31
CA TYR A 48 -0.63 -7.24 9.19
C TYR A 48 -1.88 -7.07 10.05
N LEU A 49 -3.08 -7.14 9.46
CA LEU A 49 -4.35 -6.98 10.18
C LEU A 49 -4.62 -8.12 11.17
N ASN A 50 -4.23 -9.35 10.81
CA ASN A 50 -4.27 -10.48 11.74
C ASN A 50 -3.41 -10.23 13.00
N ARG A 51 -2.25 -9.55 12.87
CA ARG A 51 -1.44 -9.14 14.03
C ARG A 51 -2.03 -7.99 14.84
N LYS A 52 -3.10 -7.35 14.35
CA LYS A 52 -3.86 -6.31 15.04
C LYS A 52 -5.13 -6.84 15.71
N ASP A 53 -5.30 -8.17 15.73
CA ASP A 53 -6.45 -8.88 16.30
C ASP A 53 -7.79 -8.59 15.58
N ASP A 54 -7.75 -8.18 14.32
CA ASP A 54 -8.95 -8.05 13.49
C ASP A 54 -9.54 -9.43 13.13
N SER A 55 -10.87 -9.54 13.12
CA SER A 55 -11.51 -10.79 12.69
C SER A 55 -11.33 -11.03 11.20
N GLN A 56 -11.26 -12.30 10.78
CA GLN A 56 -11.13 -12.65 9.36
C GLN A 56 -12.24 -12.03 8.48
N THR A 57 -13.45 -11.90 9.03
CA THR A 57 -14.58 -11.23 8.36
C THR A 57 -14.30 -9.73 8.13
N GLN A 58 -13.75 -9.03 9.12
CA GLN A 58 -13.37 -7.63 8.99
C GLN A 58 -12.23 -7.45 7.99
N ILE A 59 -11.20 -8.30 8.08
CA ILE A 59 -10.04 -8.29 7.18
C ILE A 59 -10.49 -8.46 5.72
N ASN A 60 -11.28 -9.50 5.45
CA ASN A 60 -11.76 -9.78 4.10
C ASN A 60 -12.58 -8.61 3.54
N LYS A 61 -13.46 -8.02 4.35
CA LYS A 61 -14.26 -6.86 3.93
C LYS A 61 -13.39 -5.62 3.70
N ALA A 62 -12.44 -5.32 4.58
CA ALA A 62 -11.55 -4.17 4.42
C ALA A 62 -10.71 -4.27 3.14
N ILE A 63 -10.14 -5.45 2.85
CA ILE A 63 -9.36 -5.70 1.64
C ILE A 63 -10.25 -5.61 0.38
N TYR A 64 -11.47 -6.14 0.43
CA TYR A 64 -12.42 -6.05 -0.67
C TYR A 64 -12.77 -4.59 -1.02
N GLU A 65 -13.12 -3.79 -0.02
CA GLU A 65 -13.47 -2.37 -0.21
C GLU A 65 -12.28 -1.57 -0.74
N LEU A 66 -11.08 -1.79 -0.19
CA LEU A 66 -9.86 -1.14 -0.64
C LEU A 66 -9.54 -1.48 -2.09
N LYS A 67 -9.62 -2.77 -2.48
CA LYS A 67 -9.37 -3.21 -3.85
C LYS A 67 -10.42 -2.68 -4.83
N THR A 68 -11.69 -2.69 -4.44
CA THR A 68 -12.78 -2.16 -5.27
C THR A 68 -12.59 -0.68 -5.52
N THR A 69 -12.26 0.08 -4.48
CA THR A 69 -12.04 1.54 -4.58
C THR A 69 -10.80 1.87 -5.42
N ALA A 70 -9.71 1.12 -5.25
CA ALA A 70 -8.47 1.33 -5.99
C ALA A 70 -8.56 0.95 -7.48
N ASN A 71 -9.48 0.05 -7.86
CA ASN A 71 -9.71 -0.40 -9.23
C ASN A 71 -10.97 0.22 -9.86
N ASN A 72 -11.47 1.34 -9.34
CA ASN A 72 -12.57 2.07 -9.96
C ASN A 72 -12.08 2.90 -11.15
N TYR A 73 -12.29 2.40 -12.37
CA TYR A 73 -11.91 3.07 -13.62
C TYR A 73 -12.95 4.09 -14.13
N HIS A 74 -14.13 4.17 -13.49
CA HIS A 74 -15.16 5.14 -13.88
C HIS A 74 -14.91 6.53 -13.30
N ASP A 75 -14.20 6.60 -12.17
CA ASP A 75 -13.84 7.84 -11.50
C ASP A 75 -12.64 8.53 -12.17
N SER A 76 -12.54 9.85 -11.99
CA SER A 76 -11.30 10.57 -12.30
C SER A 76 -10.14 10.05 -11.43
N LEU A 77 -8.90 10.14 -11.91
CA LEU A 77 -7.71 9.79 -11.12
C LEU A 77 -7.69 10.47 -9.76
N TYR A 78 -8.07 11.75 -9.70
CA TYR A 78 -8.16 12.49 -8.44
C TYR A 78 -9.21 11.89 -7.50
N THR A 79 -10.42 11.64 -8.01
CA THR A 79 -11.52 11.07 -7.22
C THR A 79 -11.17 9.69 -6.69
N ALA A 80 -10.63 8.80 -7.53
CA ALA A 80 -10.20 7.47 -7.13
C ALA A 80 -9.14 7.53 -6.01
N ASN A 81 -8.11 8.35 -6.17
CA ASN A 81 -7.07 8.52 -5.14
C ASN A 81 -7.61 9.14 -3.85
N LYS A 82 -8.53 10.11 -3.95
CA LYS A 82 -9.18 10.72 -2.78
C LYS A 82 -10.00 9.68 -2.00
N ASN A 83 -10.72 8.81 -2.69
CA ASN A 83 -11.51 7.75 -2.07
C ASN A 83 -10.62 6.71 -1.39
N VAL A 84 -9.53 6.28 -2.04
CA VAL A 84 -8.54 5.39 -1.42
C VAL A 84 -7.94 6.03 -0.17
N TYR A 85 -7.52 7.30 -0.25
CA TYR A 85 -6.99 8.03 0.91
C TYR A 85 -8.00 8.11 2.05
N HIS A 86 -9.28 8.32 1.75
CA HIS A 86 -10.32 8.33 2.76
C HIS A 86 -10.39 7.01 3.53
N LEU A 87 -10.33 5.86 2.84
CA LEU A 87 -10.29 4.55 3.49
C LEU A 87 -9.05 4.35 4.36
N LEU A 88 -7.88 4.84 3.93
CA LEU A 88 -6.63 4.73 4.70
C LEU A 88 -6.60 5.67 5.92
N ARG A 89 -7.34 6.78 5.88
CA ARG A 89 -7.31 7.83 6.92
C ARG A 89 -8.36 7.61 8.00
N TYR A 90 -9.52 7.13 7.61
CA TYR A 90 -10.72 7.03 8.45
C TYR A 90 -11.25 5.60 8.59
N GLY A 91 -10.72 4.67 7.81
CA GLY A 91 -11.06 3.26 7.90
C GLY A 91 -12.21 2.85 7.02
N VAL A 92 -12.35 1.54 6.91
CA VAL A 92 -13.49 0.91 6.24
C VAL A 92 -14.57 0.69 7.28
N LYS A 93 -15.81 1.11 6.99
CA LYS A 93 -16.96 0.86 7.86
C LYS A 93 -17.37 -0.62 7.79
N VAL A 94 -16.71 -1.44 8.59
CA VAL A 94 -17.12 -2.80 8.94
C VAL A 94 -18.11 -2.69 10.11
N ASN A 95 -19.39 -2.96 9.88
CA ASN A 95 -20.44 -2.85 10.91
C ASN A 95 -19.97 -3.43 12.25
N GLY A 96 -19.93 -2.59 13.28
CA GLY A 96 -19.56 -2.98 14.65
C GLY A 96 -18.54 -2.05 15.32
N PHE A 97 -17.44 -1.70 14.66
CA PHE A 97 -16.42 -0.80 15.23
C PHE A 97 -15.61 -0.13 14.11
N GLU A 98 -15.44 1.19 14.20
CA GLU A 98 -14.56 1.97 13.31
C GLU A 98 -13.09 1.69 13.67
N ARG A 99 -12.35 0.95 12.83
CA ARG A 99 -10.88 1.03 12.72
C ARG A 99 -10.44 0.64 11.31
N LEU A 100 -9.76 1.57 10.64
CA LEU A 100 -8.37 1.42 10.13
C LEU A 100 -7.81 2.79 9.73
#